data_AF-A0A4V5MX59-F1
#
_entry.id   AF-A0A4V5MX59-F1
#
_cell.length_a   1.000
_cell.length_b   1.000
_cell.length_c   1.000
_cell.angle_alpha   90.00
_cell.angle_beta   90.00
_cell.angle_gamma   90.00
#
_symmetry.space_group_name_H-M   'P 1'
#
loop_
_entity.id
_entity.type
_entity.pdbx_description
1 polymer ?
#
loop_
_entity_poly.entity_id
_entity_poly.type
_entity_poly.pdbx_seq_one_letter_code
_entity_poly.pdbx_strand_id
1 'polypeptide(L)'
;MDARTILNAVTDRDLPSSTRLVAVCGLLSTGPHTSTSLADTLGLSRRTTAEALARLERRGLVVRRYEMDYRDIPRPAWLFIGAANRPMTLRES
;
A
#
# COMPACT_ATOMS: atom_id res chain seq x y z
N MET A 1 -4.19 -5.31 -14.21
CA MET A 1 -3.36 -4.09 -14.33
C MET A 1 -1.91 -4.56 -14.33
N ASP A 2 -1.16 -4.27 -15.40
CA ASP A 2 0.23 -4.76 -15.56
C ASP A 2 1.20 -4.08 -14.59
N ALA A 3 2.20 -4.83 -14.10
CA ALA A 3 3.26 -4.31 -13.22
C ALA A 3 3.98 -3.08 -13.81
N ARG A 4 3.99 -2.94 -15.14
CA ARG A 4 4.52 -1.78 -15.87
C ARG A 4 3.75 -0.48 -15.64
N THR A 5 2.43 -0.52 -15.55
CA THR A 5 1.59 0.68 -15.28
C THR A 5 1.86 1.23 -13.89
N ILE A 6 2.05 0.31 -12.94
CA ILE A 6 2.38 0.65 -11.57
C ILE A 6 3.80 1.18 -11.48
N LEU A 7 4.78 0.50 -12.10
CA LEU A 7 6.16 0.99 -12.15
C LEU A 7 6.22 2.41 -12.72
N ASN A 8 5.51 2.65 -13.83
CA ASN A 8 5.40 3.98 -14.45
C ASN A 8 4.81 5.02 -13.49
N ALA A 9 3.78 4.65 -12.73
CA ALA A 9 3.16 5.52 -11.74
C ALA A 9 4.07 5.79 -10.52
N VAL A 10 4.89 4.81 -10.09
CA VAL A 10 5.86 5.03 -8.98
C VAL A 10 7.12 5.76 -9.45
N THR A 11 7.45 5.68 -10.74
CA THR A 11 8.54 6.46 -11.36
C THR A 11 8.14 7.88 -11.76
N ASP A 12 6.90 8.28 -11.51
CA ASP A 12 6.45 9.66 -11.70
C ASP A 12 7.30 10.61 -10.82
N ARG A 13 7.95 11.57 -11.47
CA ARG A 13 8.87 12.52 -10.82
C ARG A 13 8.16 13.50 -9.89
N ASP A 14 6.84 13.68 -10.05
CA ASP A 14 6.02 14.53 -9.17
C ASP A 14 5.66 13.87 -7.84
N LEU A 15 5.98 12.59 -7.64
CA LEU A 15 5.76 11.94 -6.34
C LEU A 15 6.89 12.27 -5.35
N PRO A 16 6.54 12.76 -4.14
CA PRO A 16 7.50 12.90 -3.05
C PRO A 16 8.19 11.56 -2.74
N SER A 17 9.45 11.60 -2.34
CA SER A 17 10.26 10.40 -2.05
C SER A 17 9.58 9.47 -1.03
N SER A 18 8.95 10.03 0.01
CA SER A 18 8.17 9.27 1.00
C SER A 18 6.97 8.54 0.39
N THR A 19 6.31 9.15 -0.60
CA THR A 19 5.16 8.55 -1.29
C THR A 19 5.62 7.41 -2.20
N ARG A 20 6.76 7.57 -2.88
CA ARG A 20 7.39 6.49 -3.65
C ARG A 20 7.79 5.32 -2.76
N LEU A 21 8.37 5.59 -1.60
CA LEU A 21 8.78 4.56 -0.65
C LEU A 21 7.57 3.73 -0.15
N VAL A 22 6.47 4.40 0.22
CA VAL A 22 5.21 3.72 0.58
C VAL A 22 4.67 2.87 -0.58
N ALA A 23 4.68 3.41 -1.80
CA ALA A 23 4.24 2.69 -2.99
C ALA A 23 5.07 1.43 -3.25
N VAL A 24 6.40 1.52 -3.25
CA VAL A 24 7.29 0.36 -3.46
C VAL A 24 7.06 -0.70 -2.38
N CYS A 25 7.02 -0.29 -1.10
CA CYS A 25 6.80 -1.22 0.01
C CYS A 25 5.47 -1.98 -0.11
N GLY A 26 4.39 -1.26 -0.41
CA GLY A 26 3.06 -1.86 -0.57
C GLY A 26 2.92 -2.74 -1.81
N LEU A 27 3.77 -2.57 -2.82
CA LEU A 27 3.80 -3.43 -4.01
C LEU A 27 4.63 -4.69 -3.83
N LEU A 28 5.69 -4.63 -3.01
CA LEU A 28 6.50 -5.80 -2.67
C LEU A 28 5.79 -6.72 -1.68
N SER A 29 4.89 -6.15 -0.87
CA SER A 29 4.14 -6.88 0.14
C SER A 29 2.80 -7.34 -0.42
N THR A 30 2.47 -8.62 -0.25
CA THR A 30 1.19 -9.17 -0.71
C THR A 30 0.12 -8.96 0.37
N GLY A 31 -0.89 -8.15 0.09
CA GLY A 31 -2.09 -8.01 0.94
C GLY A 31 -2.46 -6.57 1.31
N PRO A 32 -3.49 -6.41 2.17
CA PRO A 32 -3.89 -5.12 2.70
C PRO A 32 -2.91 -4.64 3.79
N HIS A 33 -2.59 -3.34 3.78
CA HIS A 33 -1.68 -2.73 4.74
C HIS A 33 -2.34 -1.59 5.50
N THR A 34 -2.17 -1.57 6.82
CA THR A 34 -2.58 -0.40 7.61
C THR A 34 -1.52 0.70 7.54
N SER A 35 -1.95 1.95 7.68
CA SER A 35 -1.02 3.09 7.75
C SER A 35 0.00 2.96 8.88
N THR A 36 -0.38 2.33 10.00
CA THR A 36 0.51 2.06 11.13
C THR A 36 1.57 1.04 10.75
N SER A 37 1.18 -0.10 10.17
CA SER A 37 2.15 -1.13 9.75
C SER A 37 3.18 -0.60 8.74
N LEU A 38 2.76 0.23 7.79
CA LEU A 38 3.66 0.84 6.81
C LEU A 38 4.57 1.89 7.44
N ALA A 39 4.06 2.69 8.38
CA ALA A 39 4.87 3.67 9.10
C ALA A 39 5.99 3.00 9.89
N ASP A 40 5.65 1.93 10.61
CA ASP A 40 6.60 1.16 11.42
C ASP A 40 7.64 0.45 10.53
N THR A 41 7.19 -0.17 9.42
CA THR A 41 8.07 -0.84 8.46
C THR A 41 9.05 0.11 7.78
N LEU A 42 8.61 1.32 7.46
CA LEU A 42 9.38 2.28 6.67
C LEU A 42 10.15 3.31 7.52
N GLY A 43 10.01 3.27 8.84
CA GLY A 43 10.58 4.26 9.75
C GLY A 43 10.04 5.68 9.49
N LEU A 44 8.82 5.80 8.96
CA LEU A 44 8.18 7.07 8.65
C LEU A 44 7.21 7.47 9.76
N SER A 45 6.95 8.78 9.89
CA SER A 45 5.87 9.22 10.78
C SER A 45 4.52 8.74 10.24
N ARG A 46 3.61 8.37 11.15
CA ARG A 46 2.23 7.96 10.78
C ARG A 46 1.52 9.00 9.94
N ARG A 47 1.78 10.30 10.20
CA ARG A 47 1.25 11.41 9.40
C ARG A 47 1.79 11.39 7.97
N THR A 48 3.10 11.26 7.80
CA THR A 48 3.75 11.17 6.49
C THR A 48 3.22 9.98 5.68
N THR A 49 3.08 8.82 6.33
CA THR A 49 2.52 7.61 5.71
C THR A 49 1.06 7.80 5.32
N ALA A 50 0.24 8.40 6.18
CA ALA A 50 -1.16 8.69 5.88
C ALA A 50 -1.31 9.67 4.69
N GLU A 51 -0.50 10.72 4.65
CA GLU A 51 -0.48 11.67 3.53
C GLU A 51 -0.03 11.02 2.22
N ALA A 52 0.97 10.12 2.28
CA ALA A 52 1.40 9.33 1.14
C ALA A 52 0.27 8.42 0.62
N LEU A 53 -0.38 7.67 1.51
CA LEU A 53 -1.51 6.81 1.16
C LEU A 53 -2.67 7.60 0.53
N ALA A 54 -3.01 8.75 1.08
CA ALA A 54 -4.04 9.63 0.51
C ALA A 54 -3.66 10.19 -0.88
N ARG A 55 -2.37 10.44 -1.15
CA ARG A 55 -1.88 10.82 -2.49
C ARG A 55 -2.00 9.64 -3.47
N LEU A 56 -1.61 8.45 -3.04
CA LEU A 56 -1.70 7.23 -3.87
C LEU A 56 -3.16 6.86 -4.16
N GLU A 57 -4.05 7.03 -3.20
CA GLU A 57 -5.49 6.76 -3.31
C GLU A 57 -6.13 7.71 -4.34
N ARG A 58 -5.84 9.02 -4.26
CA ARG A 58 -6.31 10.01 -5.24
C ARG A 58 -5.81 9.74 -6.67
N ARG A 59 -4.66 9.08 -6.80
CA ARG A 59 -4.08 8.67 -8.09
C ARG A 59 -4.57 7.28 -8.54
N GLY A 60 -5.44 6.63 -7.77
CA GLY A 60 -5.98 5.30 -8.10
C GLY A 60 -4.94 4.18 -8.04
N LEU A 61 -3.86 4.34 -7.27
CA LEU A 61 -2.80 3.33 -7.13
C LEU A 61 -3.04 2.39 -5.94
N VAL A 62 -3.84 2.83 -4.99
CA VAL A 62 -4.28 2.04 -3.84
C VAL A 62 -5.78 2.18 -3.67
N VAL A 63 -6.41 1.16 -3.11
CA VAL A 63 -7.82 1.17 -2.71
C VAL A 63 -7.89 1.05 -1.20
N ARG A 64 -8.65 1.94 -0.56
CA ARG A 64 -8.94 1.84 0.87
C ARG A 64 -10.07 0.84 1.11
N ARG A 65 -9.85 -0.09 2.03
CA ARG A 65 -10.79 -1.09 2.55
C ARG A 65 -10.83 -0.98 4.07
N TYR A 66 -11.86 -1.57 4.68
CA TYR A 66 -11.90 -1.75 6.13
C TYR A 66 -11.67 -3.23 6.43
N GLU A 67 -10.64 -3.51 7.22
CA GLU A 67 -10.30 -4.86 7.71
C GLU A 67 -10.57 -4.89 9.21
N MET A 68 -11.07 -6.01 9.73
CA MET A 68 -11.26 -6.18 11.18
C MET A 68 -9.90 -6.43 11.84
N ASP A 69 -9.60 -5.71 12.93
CA ASP A 69 -8.47 -6.06 13.78
C ASP A 69 -8.82 -7.20 14.76
N TYR A 70 -7.85 -7.66 15.56
CA TYR A 70 -8.03 -8.74 16.54
C TYR A 70 -9.05 -8.44 17.66
N ARG A 71 -9.57 -7.20 17.72
CA ARG A 71 -10.60 -6.77 18.66
C ARG A 71 -11.94 -6.55 17.95
N ASP A 72 -12.10 -7.02 16.72
CA ASP A 72 -13.27 -6.79 15.86
C ASP A 72 -13.55 -5.31 15.59
N ILE A 73 -12.51 -4.46 15.63
CA ILE A 73 -12.64 -3.04 15.31
C ILE A 73 -12.27 -2.84 13.84
N PRO A 74 -13.15 -2.26 13.01
CA PRO A 74 -12.83 -1.99 11.60
C PRO A 74 -11.73 -0.93 11.50
N ARG A 75 -10.62 -1.28 10.84
CA ARG A 75 -9.47 -0.40 10.60
C ARG A 75 -9.31 -0.13 9.10
N PRO A 76 -8.97 1.11 8.71
CA PRO A 76 -8.65 1.39 7.33
C PRO A 76 -7.35 0.66 6.94
N ALA A 77 -7.42 -0.11 5.87
CA ALA A 77 -6.31 -0.78 5.24
C ALA A 77 -6.28 -0.44 3.74
N TRP A 78 -5.09 -0.37 3.17
CA TRP A 78 -4.89 -0.02 1.77
C TRP A 78 -4.38 -1.24 1.01
N LEU A 79 -5.07 -1.56 -0.07
CA LEU A 79 -4.67 -2.58 -1.02
C LEU A 79 -4.00 -1.91 -2.22
N PHE A 80 -2.78 -2.32 -2.53
CA PHE A 80 -2.03 -1.76 -3.65
C PHE A 80 -2.44 -2.47 -4.93
N ILE A 81 -2.94 -1.68 -5.90
CA ILE A 81 -3.41 -2.21 -7.18
C ILE A 81 -2.17 -2.68 -7.94
N GLY A 82 -1.97 -4.00 -8.05
CA GLY A 82 -0.72 -4.61 -8.51
C GLY A 82 -0.27 -5.80 -7.67
N ALA A 83 -0.36 -5.68 -6.35
CA ALA A 83 -0.13 -6.79 -5.42
C ALA A 83 -1.31 -7.78 -5.45
N ALA A 84 -2.53 -7.29 -5.67
CA ALA A 84 -3.78 -8.06 -5.72
C ALA A 84 -3.89 -9.07 -6.87
N ASN A 85 -2.96 -9.07 -7.83
CA ASN A 85 -2.99 -9.94 -9.00
C ASN A 85 -1.90 -11.02 -9.00
N ARG A 86 -1.12 -11.15 -7.92
CA ARG A 86 -0.27 -12.33 -7.75
C ARG A 86 -1.15 -13.45 -7.20
N PRO A 87 -1.25 -14.62 -7.87
CA PRO A 87 -1.88 -15.77 -7.25
C PRO A 87 -1.15 -16.02 -5.94
N MET A 88 -1.89 -15.92 -4.84
CA MET A 88 -1.45 -16.32 -3.52
C MET A 88 -1.23 -17.83 -3.61
N THR A 89 -0.01 -18.26 -3.92
CA THR A 89 0.36 -19.68 -3.72
C THR A 89 0.34 -19.90 -2.22
N LEU A 90 -0.84 -20.26 -1.70
CA LEU A 90 -0.99 -20.98 -0.45
C LEU A 90 -0.10 -22.22 -0.57
N ARG A 91 1.09 -22.15 0.02
CA ARG A 91 1.79 -23.36 0.43
C ARG A 91 1.07 -23.85 1.67
N GLU A 92 0.16 -24.79 1.47
CA GLU A 92 -0.26 -25.68 2.53
C GLU A 92 0.98 -26.45 3.00
N SER A 93 1.24 -26.44 4.31
CA SER A 93 2.21 -27.30 4.99
C SER A 93 1.61 -27.68 6.33
#